data_AF-A0A8E4EU29-F1
#
_entry.id   AF-A0A8E4EU29-F1
#
_cell.length_a   1.000
_cell.length_b   1.000
_cell.length_c   1.000
_cell.angle_alpha   90.00
_cell.angle_beta   90.00
_cell.angle_gamma   90.00
#
_symmetry.space_group_name_H-M   'P 1'
#
loop_
_entity.id
_entity.type
_entity.pdbx_description
1 polymer ?
#
loop_
_entity_poly.entity_id
_entity_poly.type
_entity_poly.pdbx_seq_one_letter_code
_entity_poly.pdbx_strand_id
1 'polypeptide(L)'
;MLATQRYQPEVICKQALATLHPHSQETRKMQGYAAAITSLFLLSSTGSVIAEQKAHQVDPPTAWPASRQHLLAGHYVGKLHPSNTQCQAVRAELWLEAIKGNKQSRHYILKTTCIAPKTQRGTASTTERGPWWLDQMGDECLILSRDDVSDLSLDPNMYGLRINQETGPNGQQAILSLAQDGHNCHSGSPPEHRDKVLRRVR
;
A
#
# COMPACT_ATOMS: atom_id res chain seq x y z
N MET A 1 20.43 -43.26 37.28
CA MET A 1 18.99 -42.88 37.29
C MET A 1 18.88 -41.54 37.99
N LEU A 2 18.68 -40.46 37.24
CA LEU A 2 18.41 -39.12 37.78
C LEU A 2 17.32 -38.51 36.90
N ALA A 3 16.13 -38.36 37.47
CA ALA A 3 14.95 -37.80 36.82
C ALA A 3 15.02 -36.27 36.91
N THR A 4 14.99 -35.59 35.77
CA THR A 4 14.90 -34.13 35.71
C THR A 4 13.44 -33.72 35.53
N GLN A 5 12.90 -33.08 36.55
CA GLN A 5 11.52 -32.62 36.67
C GLN A 5 11.30 -31.40 35.78
N ARG A 6 10.32 -31.47 34.85
CA ARG A 6 9.91 -30.35 33.99
C ARG A 6 9.05 -29.38 34.79
N TYR A 7 9.45 -28.10 34.79
CA TYR A 7 8.66 -26.98 35.29
C TYR A 7 7.87 -26.38 34.11
N GLN A 8 6.56 -26.24 34.24
CA GLN A 8 5.69 -25.52 33.30
C GLN A 8 5.11 -24.29 34.02
N PRO A 9 5.23 -23.07 33.48
CA PRO A 9 4.51 -21.93 34.02
C PRO A 9 3.08 -21.85 33.42
N GLU A 10 2.08 -21.88 34.30
CA GLU A 10 0.69 -21.53 34.00
C GLU A 10 0.57 -20.05 33.62
N VAL A 11 -0.01 -19.76 32.45
CA VAL A 11 -0.37 -18.41 32.03
C VAL A 11 -1.82 -18.13 32.45
N ILE A 12 -1.98 -17.29 33.47
CA ILE A 12 -3.28 -16.81 33.94
C ILE A 12 -3.70 -15.61 33.07
N CYS A 13 -4.67 -15.82 32.17
CA CYS A 13 -5.35 -14.73 31.46
C CYS A 13 -6.40 -14.05 32.37
N LYS A 14 -6.13 -12.82 32.80
CA LYS A 14 -7.16 -11.93 33.39
C LYS A 14 -7.83 -11.13 32.27
N GLN A 15 -9.11 -11.41 32.04
CA GLN A 15 -9.99 -10.60 31.19
C GLN A 15 -10.29 -9.26 31.87
N ALA A 16 -10.02 -8.15 31.19
CA ALA A 16 -10.44 -6.82 31.60
C ALA A 16 -11.80 -6.49 30.95
N LEU A 17 -12.77 -6.23 31.82
CA LEU A 17 -14.15 -5.84 31.54
C LEU A 17 -14.17 -4.40 31.00
N ALA A 18 -14.62 -4.18 29.76
CA ALA A 18 -14.83 -2.84 29.21
C ALA A 18 -16.24 -2.34 29.56
N THR A 19 -16.29 -1.24 30.31
CA THR A 19 -17.50 -0.52 30.72
C THR A 19 -18.08 0.32 29.57
N LEU A 20 -19.39 0.22 29.40
CA LEU A 20 -20.22 1.05 28.51
C LEU A 20 -20.27 2.51 28.99
N HIS A 21 -20.17 3.46 28.05
CA HIS A 21 -20.64 4.84 28.25
C HIS A 21 -21.60 5.26 27.12
N PRO A 22 -22.79 5.79 27.46
CA PRO A 22 -23.75 6.28 26.47
C PRO A 22 -23.48 7.77 26.16
N HIS A 23 -23.36 8.10 24.87
CA HIS A 23 -23.39 9.50 24.45
C HIS A 23 -24.83 9.93 24.13
N SER A 24 -25.29 10.89 24.92
CA SER A 24 -26.56 11.58 24.84
C SER A 24 -26.78 12.28 23.49
N GLN A 25 -28.01 12.21 22.98
CA GLN A 25 -28.56 13.08 21.94
C GLN A 25 -28.98 14.41 22.58
N GLU A 26 -28.63 15.55 21.98
CA GLU A 26 -29.38 16.78 22.19
C GLU A 26 -29.67 17.46 20.84
N THR A 27 -30.95 17.43 20.48
CA THR A 27 -31.62 18.23 19.47
C THR A 27 -31.73 19.69 19.93
N ARG A 28 -31.45 20.67 19.06
CA ARG A 28 -32.07 22.00 19.16
C ARG A 28 -32.57 22.53 17.81
N LYS A 29 -33.64 23.28 17.97
CA LYS A 29 -34.72 23.66 17.05
C LYS A 29 -34.36 24.78 16.06
N MET A 30 -35.22 24.85 15.05
CA MET A 30 -35.47 25.91 14.07
C MET A 30 -35.73 27.31 14.67
N GLN A 31 -35.37 28.34 13.90
CA GLN A 31 -36.05 29.63 13.67
C GLN A 31 -35.13 30.41 12.70
N GLY A 32 -35.49 30.92 11.51
CA GLY A 32 -36.75 31.37 10.95
C GLY A 32 -36.71 32.90 10.87
N TYR A 33 -36.41 33.51 9.70
CA TYR A 33 -36.85 34.85 9.30
C TYR A 33 -36.74 35.03 7.78
N ALA A 34 -37.84 35.52 7.19
CA ALA A 34 -37.96 35.98 5.82
C ALA A 34 -37.63 37.47 5.73
N ALA A 35 -37.10 37.93 4.59
CA ALA A 35 -37.43 39.22 3.99
C ALA A 35 -36.90 39.27 2.54
N ALA A 36 -37.81 39.53 1.60
CA ALA A 36 -37.51 39.90 0.22
C ALA A 36 -37.26 41.41 0.16
N ILE A 37 -36.21 41.86 -0.54
CA ILE A 37 -36.13 43.23 -1.08
C ILE A 37 -35.49 43.19 -2.46
N THR A 38 -36.30 43.59 -3.44
CA THR A 38 -36.01 43.90 -4.84
C THR A 38 -35.11 45.14 -4.94
N SER A 39 -34.10 45.13 -5.83
CA SER A 39 -33.66 46.34 -6.55
C SER A 39 -32.76 46.00 -7.74
N LEU A 40 -33.21 46.42 -8.93
CA LEU A 40 -32.45 46.52 -10.17
C LEU A 40 -31.39 47.64 -10.05
N PHE A 41 -30.15 47.36 -10.46
CA PHE A 41 -29.26 48.36 -11.04
C PHE A 41 -28.57 47.77 -12.27
N LEU A 42 -28.94 48.30 -13.44
CA LEU A 42 -28.14 48.24 -14.66
C LEU A 42 -27.07 49.33 -14.55
N LEU A 43 -25.80 49.00 -14.81
CA LEU A 43 -24.83 49.87 -15.46
C LEU A 43 -23.59 49.07 -15.86
N SER A 44 -23.18 49.35 -17.10
CA SER A 44 -22.16 48.76 -17.95
C SER A 44 -20.71 49.00 -17.48
N SER A 45 -19.84 48.01 -17.70
CA SER A 45 -18.49 48.23 -18.26
C SER A 45 -17.84 46.92 -18.69
N THR A 46 -17.41 46.89 -19.95
CA THR A 46 -16.54 45.89 -20.54
C THR A 46 -15.16 45.95 -19.88
N GLY A 47 -14.82 44.90 -19.16
CA GLY A 47 -13.48 44.64 -18.65
C GLY A 47 -13.36 43.14 -18.43
N SER A 48 -12.96 42.42 -19.48
CA SER A 48 -12.60 41.01 -19.36
C SER A 48 -11.30 40.90 -18.57
N VAL A 49 -11.39 41.02 -17.25
CA VAL A 49 -10.41 40.37 -16.37
C VAL A 49 -10.61 38.87 -16.60
N ILE A 50 -9.71 38.28 -17.37
CA ILE A 50 -9.47 36.84 -17.27
C ILE A 50 -8.92 36.66 -15.85
N ALA A 51 -9.83 36.49 -14.90
CA ALA A 51 -9.52 35.84 -13.65
C ALA A 51 -9.07 34.45 -14.07
N GLU A 52 -7.76 34.26 -14.11
CA GLU A 52 -7.13 32.96 -14.13
C GLU A 52 -7.59 32.26 -12.86
N GLN A 53 -8.75 31.62 -12.94
CA GLN A 53 -9.15 30.59 -12.01
C GLN A 53 -8.05 29.55 -12.12
N LYS A 54 -7.04 29.69 -11.24
CA LYS A 54 -6.32 28.54 -10.71
C LYS A 54 -7.42 27.61 -10.23
N ALA A 55 -7.82 26.70 -11.12
CA ALA A 55 -8.47 25.49 -10.72
C ALA A 55 -7.59 24.98 -9.58
N HIS A 56 -8.14 24.96 -8.37
CA HIS A 56 -7.67 24.04 -7.37
C HIS A 56 -7.78 22.67 -8.03
N GLN A 57 -6.69 22.26 -8.70
CA GLN A 57 -6.39 20.86 -8.89
C GLN A 57 -6.25 20.35 -7.46
N VAL A 58 -7.38 19.95 -6.90
CA VAL A 58 -7.42 19.01 -5.82
C VAL A 58 -6.68 17.82 -6.40
N ASP A 59 -5.41 17.65 -6.00
CA ASP A 59 -4.66 16.46 -6.33
C ASP A 59 -5.61 15.28 -6.08
N PRO A 60 -5.82 14.40 -7.08
CA PRO A 60 -6.72 13.27 -6.87
C PRO A 60 -6.24 12.55 -5.61
N PRO A 61 -7.17 12.10 -4.74
CA PRO A 61 -6.79 11.46 -3.50
C PRO A 61 -5.81 10.35 -3.84
N THR A 62 -4.55 10.60 -3.49
CA THR A 62 -3.38 9.88 -4.00
C THR A 62 -3.33 8.49 -3.36
N ALA A 63 -4.15 8.29 -2.32
CA ALA A 63 -4.36 7.05 -1.60
C ALA A 63 -5.18 5.98 -2.35
N TRP A 64 -4.66 4.74 -2.38
CA TRP A 64 -5.41 3.58 -2.84
C TRP A 64 -6.57 3.26 -1.88
N PRO A 65 -7.83 3.46 -2.29
CA PRO A 65 -8.93 3.41 -1.33
C PRO A 65 -9.13 1.99 -0.81
N ALA A 66 -9.42 1.86 0.50
CA ALA A 66 -9.61 0.57 1.18
C ALA A 66 -10.57 -0.38 0.42
N SER A 67 -11.62 0.16 -0.20
CA SER A 67 -12.59 -0.57 -1.00
C SER A 67 -11.98 -1.24 -2.24
N ARG A 68 -10.88 -0.71 -2.79
CA ARG A 68 -10.17 -1.20 -3.98
C ARG A 68 -8.90 -1.98 -3.67
N GLN A 69 -8.43 -2.03 -2.41
CA GLN A 69 -7.16 -2.70 -2.06
C GLN A 69 -7.16 -4.20 -2.41
N HIS A 70 -8.30 -4.88 -2.30
CA HIS A 70 -8.43 -6.28 -2.73
C HIS A 70 -8.16 -6.49 -4.23
N LEU A 71 -8.29 -5.45 -5.07
CA LEU A 71 -8.01 -5.52 -6.51
C LEU A 71 -6.52 -5.63 -6.81
N LEU A 72 -5.64 -5.34 -5.84
CA LEU A 72 -4.19 -5.54 -5.96
C LEU A 72 -3.82 -7.02 -5.95
N ALA A 73 -4.68 -7.90 -5.41
CA ALA A 73 -4.47 -9.34 -5.47
C ALA A 73 -4.29 -9.81 -6.91
N GLY A 74 -3.34 -10.71 -7.15
CA GLY A 74 -2.96 -11.18 -8.48
C GLY A 74 -1.54 -11.70 -8.54
N HIS A 75 -1.14 -12.15 -9.72
CA HIS A 75 0.22 -12.62 -9.99
C HIS A 75 1.00 -11.54 -10.74
N TYR A 76 2.20 -11.23 -10.29
CA TYR A 76 3.08 -10.21 -10.84
C TYR A 76 4.45 -10.80 -11.14
N VAL A 77 5.04 -10.41 -12.26
CA VAL A 77 6.33 -10.94 -12.71
C VAL A 77 7.22 -9.80 -13.16
N GLY A 78 8.50 -9.86 -12.85
CA GLY A 78 9.44 -8.83 -13.27
C GLY A 78 10.82 -8.97 -12.65
N LYS A 79 11.48 -7.82 -12.46
CA LYS A 79 12.79 -7.73 -11.81
C LYS A 79 12.68 -6.92 -10.54
N LEU A 80 13.43 -7.31 -9.52
CA LEU A 80 13.68 -6.51 -8.33
C LEU A 80 15.18 -6.28 -8.16
N HIS A 81 15.51 -5.21 -7.45
CA HIS A 81 16.84 -5.01 -6.91
C HIS A 81 17.07 -6.06 -5.81
N PRO A 82 18.21 -6.76 -5.84
CA PRO A 82 18.52 -7.79 -4.85
C PRO A 82 18.78 -7.15 -3.49
N SER A 83 18.37 -7.83 -2.42
CA SER A 83 18.68 -7.42 -1.04
C SER A 83 20.12 -7.73 -0.63
N ASN A 84 20.86 -8.51 -1.42
CA ASN A 84 22.26 -8.87 -1.18
C ASN A 84 23.15 -8.50 -2.38
N THR A 85 24.42 -8.21 -2.11
CA THR A 85 25.41 -7.77 -3.11
C THR A 85 25.93 -8.90 -4.01
N GLN A 86 25.57 -10.16 -3.72
CA GLN A 86 26.03 -11.32 -4.48
C GLN A 86 25.19 -11.57 -5.74
N CYS A 87 23.99 -10.99 -5.83
CA CYS A 87 23.15 -11.00 -7.02
C CYS A 87 23.24 -9.65 -7.74
N GLN A 88 23.34 -9.66 -9.08
CA GLN A 88 23.30 -8.41 -9.87
C GLN A 88 21.87 -7.92 -10.06
N ALA A 89 20.94 -8.86 -10.23
CA ALA A 89 19.50 -8.63 -10.28
C ALA A 89 18.78 -9.90 -9.82
N VAL A 90 17.52 -9.77 -9.41
CA VAL A 90 16.64 -10.92 -9.18
C VAL A 90 15.46 -10.88 -10.12
N ARG A 91 15.18 -12.01 -10.77
CA ARG A 91 13.86 -12.24 -11.37
C ARG A 91 12.90 -12.57 -10.25
N ALA A 92 11.72 -11.97 -10.27
CA ALA A 92 10.71 -12.14 -9.23
C ALA A 92 9.38 -12.59 -9.82
N GLU A 93 8.73 -13.51 -9.11
CA GLU A 93 7.34 -13.92 -9.26
C GLU A 93 6.66 -13.67 -7.92
N LEU A 94 5.66 -12.78 -7.91
CA LEU A 94 4.94 -12.33 -6.71
C LEU A 94 3.46 -12.66 -6.85
N TRP A 95 2.93 -13.45 -5.92
CA TRP A 95 1.50 -13.66 -5.77
C TRP A 95 1.02 -12.85 -4.58
N LEU A 96 0.02 -12.00 -4.83
CA LEU A 96 -0.69 -11.25 -3.80
C LEU A 96 -2.08 -11.85 -3.62
N GLU A 97 -2.40 -12.21 -2.39
CA GLU A 97 -3.72 -12.69 -2.00
C GLU A 97 -4.46 -11.61 -1.22
N ALA A 98 -5.75 -11.43 -1.50
CA ALA A 98 -6.66 -10.68 -0.65
C ALA A 98 -8.12 -11.02 -0.97
N ILE A 99 -8.89 -11.18 0.08
CA ILE A 99 -10.34 -11.35 0.05
C ILE A 99 -10.97 -9.99 0.38
N LYS A 100 -11.93 -9.56 -0.45
CA LYS A 100 -12.66 -8.30 -0.25
C LYS A 100 -13.31 -8.29 1.14
N GLY A 101 -13.06 -7.22 1.90
CA GLY A 101 -13.60 -7.04 3.24
C GLY A 101 -12.83 -7.75 4.36
N ASN A 102 -11.83 -8.59 4.05
CA ASN A 102 -11.02 -9.27 5.06
C ASN A 102 -9.55 -8.82 4.98
N LYS A 103 -9.13 -7.89 5.86
CA LYS A 103 -7.74 -7.41 5.90
C LYS A 103 -6.73 -8.50 6.29
N GLN A 104 -7.13 -9.47 7.11
CA GLN A 104 -6.26 -10.56 7.57
C GLN A 104 -5.95 -11.58 6.46
N SER A 105 -6.70 -11.56 5.36
CA SER A 105 -6.42 -12.44 4.21
C SER A 105 -5.23 -12.00 3.36
N ARG A 106 -4.60 -10.87 3.67
CA ARG A 106 -3.53 -10.27 2.87
C ARG A 106 -2.21 -10.98 3.09
N HIS A 107 -1.91 -11.92 2.21
CA HIS A 107 -0.65 -12.65 2.22
C HIS A 107 0.01 -12.60 0.85
N TYR A 108 1.31 -12.79 0.82
CA TYR A 108 2.07 -12.92 -0.40
C TYR A 108 2.92 -14.19 -0.42
N ILE A 109 3.25 -14.62 -1.64
CA ILE A 109 4.34 -15.54 -1.92
C ILE A 109 5.26 -14.82 -2.90
N LEU A 110 6.54 -14.70 -2.56
CA LEU A 110 7.55 -14.07 -3.41
C LEU A 110 8.64 -15.09 -3.72
N LYS A 111 8.69 -15.53 -4.97
CA LYS A 111 9.80 -16.34 -5.48
C LYS A 111 10.80 -15.43 -6.19
N THR A 112 12.04 -15.43 -5.73
CA THR A 112 13.15 -14.74 -6.40
C THR A 112 14.13 -15.75 -6.97
N THR A 113 14.72 -15.42 -8.11
CA THR A 113 15.81 -16.19 -8.72
C THR A 113 16.95 -15.23 -9.01
N CYS A 114 18.11 -15.50 -8.43
CA CYS A 114 19.32 -14.72 -8.63
C CYS A 114 19.78 -14.81 -10.08
N ILE A 115 19.99 -13.66 -10.71
CA ILE A 115 20.66 -13.54 -11.99
C ILE A 115 22.12 -13.19 -11.67
N ALA A 116 22.94 -14.23 -11.50
CA ALA A 116 24.38 -14.09 -11.27
C ALA A 116 25.13 -13.87 -12.59
N PRO A 117 26.30 -13.20 -12.58
CA PRO A 117 27.17 -13.16 -13.75
C PRO A 117 27.57 -14.57 -14.18
N LYS A 118 27.78 -14.75 -15.49
CA LYS A 118 28.06 -16.05 -16.15
C LYS A 118 29.22 -16.85 -15.52
N THR A 119 30.09 -16.20 -14.76
CA THR A 119 31.23 -16.78 -14.03
C THR A 119 30.82 -17.52 -12.75
N GLN A 120 29.67 -17.21 -12.17
CA GLN A 120 29.10 -17.92 -11.03
C GLN A 120 27.97 -18.84 -11.51
N ARG A 121 28.30 -20.12 -11.68
CA ARG A 121 27.38 -21.14 -12.18
C ARG A 121 26.47 -21.62 -11.04
N GLY A 122 25.42 -20.85 -10.75
CA GLY A 122 24.39 -21.23 -9.77
C GLY A 122 23.21 -20.27 -9.80
N THR A 123 22.03 -20.77 -10.20
CA THR A 123 20.76 -20.04 -10.07
C THR A 123 20.16 -20.35 -8.71
N ALA A 124 20.57 -19.60 -7.68
CA ALA A 124 19.91 -19.69 -6.38
C ALA A 124 18.48 -19.11 -6.49
N SER A 125 17.50 -19.83 -5.95
CA SER A 125 16.13 -19.35 -5.83
C SER A 125 15.69 -19.40 -4.38
N THR A 126 15.01 -18.34 -3.94
CA THR A 126 14.46 -18.21 -2.60
C THR A 126 12.97 -17.96 -2.71
N THR A 127 12.19 -18.53 -1.79
CA THR A 127 10.75 -18.29 -1.66
C THR A 127 10.46 -17.72 -0.30
N GLU A 128 9.94 -16.50 -0.28
CA GLU A 128 9.52 -15.78 0.92
C GLU A 128 7.99 -15.75 0.99
N ARG A 129 7.48 -15.70 2.21
CA ARG A 129 6.05 -15.58 2.51
C ARG A 129 5.84 -14.58 3.63
N GLY A 130 4.70 -13.92 3.60
CA GLY A 130 4.39 -12.93 4.60
C GLY A 130 3.08 -12.20 4.40
N PRO A 131 2.72 -11.33 5.35
CA PRO A 131 1.66 -10.36 5.16
C PRO A 131 2.10 -9.24 4.21
N TRP A 132 1.12 -8.58 3.60
CA TRP A 132 1.34 -7.31 2.94
C TRP A 132 0.31 -6.27 3.36
N TRP A 133 0.71 -5.00 3.32
CA TRP A 133 -0.16 -3.88 3.64
C TRP A 133 0.17 -2.68 2.77
N LEU A 134 -0.66 -1.64 2.86
CA LEU A 134 -0.35 -0.35 2.29
C LEU A 134 0.15 0.57 3.39
N ASP A 135 1.15 1.37 3.08
CA ASP A 135 1.64 2.38 4.02
C ASP A 135 0.56 3.43 4.34
N GLN A 136 0.46 3.81 5.61
CA GLN A 136 -0.55 4.75 6.11
C GLN A 136 -0.32 6.17 5.60
N MET A 137 0.92 6.52 5.26
CA MET A 137 1.26 7.82 4.67
C MET A 137 1.10 7.74 3.15
N GLY A 138 -0.16 7.83 2.72
CA GLY A 138 -0.52 8.03 1.32
C GLY A 138 -1.04 6.80 0.59
N ASP A 139 -1.15 5.61 1.19
CA ASP A 139 -1.71 4.37 0.59
C ASP A 139 -1.17 4.03 -0.84
N GLU A 140 -0.06 4.61 -1.28
CA GLU A 140 0.52 4.40 -2.62
C GLU A 140 1.57 3.28 -2.64
N CYS A 141 2.04 2.88 -1.46
CA CYS A 141 3.12 1.94 -1.30
C CYS A 141 2.60 0.62 -0.75
N LEU A 142 2.76 -0.45 -1.53
CA LEU A 142 2.56 -1.80 -1.07
C LEU A 142 3.83 -2.30 -0.38
N ILE A 143 3.69 -2.68 0.88
CA ILE A 143 4.79 -3.18 1.72
C ILE A 143 4.69 -4.69 1.83
N LEU A 144 5.78 -5.39 1.51
CA LEU A 144 5.95 -6.82 1.76
C LEU A 144 6.78 -7.01 3.03
N SER A 145 6.25 -7.76 3.99
CA SER A 145 6.92 -7.95 5.27
C SER A 145 7.13 -9.42 5.59
N ARG A 146 8.08 -9.71 6.49
CA ARG A 146 8.38 -11.10 6.87
C ARG A 146 7.35 -11.60 7.88
N ASP A 147 6.96 -12.87 7.78
CA ASP A 147 6.10 -13.53 8.77
C ASP A 147 6.78 -13.63 10.15
N ASP A 148 8.12 -13.73 10.17
CA ASP A 148 8.90 -13.95 11.39
C ASP A 148 10.17 -13.07 11.39
N VAL A 149 10.19 -12.08 12.29
CA VAL A 149 11.40 -11.34 12.67
C VAL A 149 11.75 -11.69 14.12
N SER A 150 12.06 -12.97 14.36
CA SER A 150 12.72 -13.39 15.60
C SER A 150 14.07 -12.70 15.78
N ASP A 151 14.71 -12.31 14.67
CA ASP A 151 15.90 -11.50 14.63
C ASP A 151 15.54 -10.01 14.50
N LEU A 152 15.61 -9.29 15.62
CA LEU A 152 15.33 -7.85 15.71
C LEU A 152 16.32 -6.98 14.93
N SER A 153 17.44 -7.54 14.46
CA SER A 153 18.39 -6.80 13.62
C SER A 153 17.95 -6.66 12.17
N LEU A 154 16.92 -7.40 11.77
CA LEU A 154 16.38 -7.39 10.42
C LEU A 154 15.20 -6.41 10.30
N ASP A 155 15.20 -5.62 9.23
CA ASP A 155 14.01 -4.83 8.87
C ASP A 155 12.84 -5.79 8.61
N PRO A 156 11.70 -5.64 9.31
CA PRO A 156 10.51 -6.44 9.05
C PRO A 156 9.96 -6.23 7.64
N ASN A 157 10.22 -5.08 7.01
CA ASN A 157 9.77 -4.73 5.67
C ASN A 157 10.87 -5.05 4.66
N MET A 158 10.58 -5.97 3.74
CA MET A 158 11.56 -6.37 2.72
C MET A 158 11.53 -5.49 1.48
N TYR A 159 10.34 -5.10 1.03
CA TYR A 159 10.16 -4.33 -0.20
C TYR A 159 9.03 -3.31 -0.04
N GLY A 160 9.32 -2.07 -0.42
CA GLY A 160 8.34 -1.04 -0.72
C GLY A 160 8.09 -1.00 -2.23
N LEU A 161 6.84 -1.18 -2.64
CA LEU A 161 6.43 -1.24 -4.03
C LEU A 161 5.38 -0.17 -4.33
N ARG A 162 5.76 0.84 -5.11
CA ARG A 162 4.83 1.87 -5.59
C ARG A 162 3.84 1.28 -6.58
N ILE A 163 2.55 1.54 -6.34
CA ILE A 163 1.46 1.05 -7.19
C ILE A 163 1.30 2.00 -8.37
N ASN A 164 1.50 1.48 -9.59
CA ASN A 164 1.27 2.21 -10.82
C ASN A 164 0.06 1.62 -11.54
N GLN A 165 -0.87 2.49 -11.94
CA GLN A 165 -2.04 2.11 -12.73
C GLN A 165 -2.05 2.89 -14.03
N GLU A 166 -1.79 2.18 -15.13
CA GLU A 166 -1.86 2.75 -16.48
C GLU A 166 -3.20 2.37 -17.12
N THR A 167 -3.85 3.32 -17.79
CA THR A 167 -4.99 3.00 -18.64
C THR A 167 -4.48 2.26 -19.88
N GLY A 168 -4.99 1.04 -20.13
CA GLY A 168 -4.62 0.31 -21.33
C GLY A 168 -4.94 1.09 -22.62
N PRO A 169 -4.29 0.77 -23.75
CA PRO A 169 -4.37 1.54 -25.01
C PRO A 169 -5.79 1.71 -25.57
N ASN A 170 -6.75 0.87 -25.15
CA ASN A 170 -8.15 0.92 -25.59
C ASN A 170 -9.12 1.38 -24.47
N GLY A 171 -8.62 1.91 -23.35
CA GLY A 171 -9.45 2.34 -22.21
C GLY A 171 -10.15 1.21 -21.43
N GLN A 172 -9.97 -0.04 -21.84
CA GLN A 172 -10.80 -1.18 -21.38
C GLN A 172 -10.35 -1.81 -20.06
N GLN A 173 -9.09 -1.65 -19.65
CA GLN A 173 -8.64 -2.18 -18.36
C GLN A 173 -7.39 -1.46 -17.90
N ALA A 174 -7.34 -1.18 -16.60
CA ALA A 174 -6.16 -0.61 -15.99
C ALA A 174 -5.09 -1.70 -15.83
N ILE A 175 -3.90 -1.45 -16.35
CA ILE A 175 -2.73 -2.31 -16.21
C ILE A 175 -2.06 -1.90 -14.91
N LEU A 176 -2.07 -2.83 -13.94
CA LEU A 176 -1.39 -2.64 -12.66
C LEU A 176 0.05 -3.11 -12.76
N SER A 177 0.96 -2.28 -12.26
CA SER A 177 2.35 -2.64 -12.05
C SER A 177 2.84 -2.13 -10.69
N LEU A 178 3.89 -2.77 -10.18
CA LEU A 178 4.47 -2.51 -8.88
C LEU A 178 5.94 -2.16 -9.10
N ALA A 179 6.32 -0.90 -8.90
CA ALA A 179 7.70 -0.45 -9.06
C ALA A 179 8.41 -0.44 -7.69
N GLN A 180 9.61 -1.01 -7.62
CA GLN A 180 10.38 -0.97 -6.38
C GLN A 180 10.80 0.46 -6.06
N ASP A 181 10.54 0.86 -4.81
CA ASP A 181 10.80 2.20 -4.31
C ASP A 181 11.30 2.07 -2.86
N GLY A 182 12.55 1.62 -2.72
CA GLY A 182 13.16 1.35 -1.43
C GLY A 182 12.40 0.32 -0.57
N HIS A 183 12.41 0.55 0.74
CA HIS A 183 11.76 -0.30 1.75
C HIS A 183 10.36 0.20 2.14
N ASN A 184 10.05 1.48 1.87
CA ASN A 184 8.81 2.13 2.29
C ASN A 184 8.31 3.23 1.32
N CYS A 185 8.81 3.31 0.09
CA CYS A 185 8.44 4.31 -0.93
C CYS A 185 8.59 5.80 -0.57
N HIS A 186 9.36 6.15 0.48
CA HIS A 186 9.57 7.54 0.89
C HIS A 186 10.76 8.22 0.18
N SER A 187 11.61 7.45 -0.48
CA SER A 187 12.81 7.94 -1.17
C SER A 187 12.53 8.49 -2.57
N GLY A 188 11.30 8.34 -3.08
CA GLY A 188 11.00 8.45 -4.51
C GLY A 188 11.63 7.29 -5.28
N SER A 189 11.44 7.21 -6.60
CA SER A 189 12.01 6.12 -7.43
C SER A 189 13.40 6.49 -7.97
N PRO A 190 14.51 6.10 -7.29
CA PRO A 190 15.85 6.30 -7.82
C PRO A 190 16.01 5.74 -9.24
N PRO A 191 16.89 6.34 -10.06
CA PRO A 191 17.18 5.84 -11.40
C PRO A 191 17.51 4.34 -11.45
N GLU A 192 18.21 3.82 -10.44
CA GLU A 192 18.60 2.41 -10.29
C GLU A 192 17.42 1.43 -10.09
N HIS A 193 16.22 1.95 -9.81
CA HIS A 193 15.00 1.17 -9.65
C HIS A 193 14.03 1.29 -10.83
N ARG A 194 14.32 2.11 -11.85
CA ARG A 194 13.40 2.35 -12.98
C ARG A 194 13.08 1.10 -13.81
N ASP A 195 13.98 0.13 -13.86
CA ASP A 195 13.76 -1.16 -14.53
C ASP A 195 13.29 -2.26 -13.55
N LYS A 196 13.11 -1.94 -12.27
CA LYS A 196 12.72 -2.86 -11.19
C LYS A 196 11.21 -2.81 -10.97
N VAL A 197 10.49 -3.24 -11.99
CA VAL A 197 9.03 -3.23 -12.03
C VAL A 197 8.49 -4.65 -12.16
N LEU A 198 7.49 -4.96 -11.36
CA LEU A 198 6.68 -6.17 -11.49
C LEU A 198 5.39 -5.81 -12.24
N ARG A 199 5.12 -6.53 -13.33
CA ARG A 199 3.90 -6.33 -14.12
C ARG A 199 2.92 -7.43 -13.80
N ARG A 200 1.65 -7.08 -13.63
CA ARG A 200 0.59 -8.07 -13.42
C ARG A 200 0.47 -8.95 -14.66
N VAL A 201 0.50 -10.26 -14.47
CA VAL A 201 0.20 -11.25 -15.52
C VAL A 201 -1.25 -11.72 -15.36
N ARG A 202 -1.89 -12.02 -16.49
CA ARG A 202 -3.28 -12.50 -16.55
C ARG A 202 -3.34 -14.01 -16.40
#